data_AF-A0A8S3BZG4-F1
#
_entry.id   AF-A0A8S3BZG4-F1
#
_cell.length_a   1.000
_cell.length_b   1.000
_cell.length_c   1.000
_cell.angle_alpha   90.00
_cell.angle_beta   90.00
_cell.angle_gamma   90.00
#
_symmetry.space_group_name_H-M   'P 1'
#
loop_
_entity.id
_entity.type
_entity.pdbx_description
1 polymer ?
#
loop_
_entity_poly.entity_id
_entity_poly.type
_entity_poly.pdbx_seq_one_letter_code
_entity_poly.pdbx_strand_id
1 'polypeptide(L)'
;MFILNVNNINSSKSQSENFEIKQQDEIQSAHWSCKSISIFTAHAWSGTDHYSFALVSDNISHDKYCINKCITYVIKKMQKKLPSLEEILFFSDGAASQFKQRYLIRNLARMSNNFNFLLSWHFFATSHAKGVVDGIGDTVKRLVWQQILTKKQKCEKAVDFVNIAKSKTKVIIIDEITQEDIDKSTSELHSFFSNTASVKVKN
;
A
#
# COMPACT_ATOMS: atom_id res chain seq x y z
N MET A 1 -2.23 -0.73 8.19
CA MET A 1 -1.45 -1.43 9.22
C MET A 1 -1.88 -0.91 10.58
N PHE A 2 -1.27 -1.35 11.66
CA PHE A 2 -1.03 -0.53 12.87
C PHE A 2 0.48 -0.15 12.78
N ILE A 3 1.15 0.47 13.76
CA ILE A 3 2.63 0.43 13.85
C ILE A 3 3.01 0.53 15.32
N LEU A 4 3.36 -0.61 15.90
CA LEU A 4 3.69 -0.72 17.31
C LEU A 4 5.09 -0.19 17.63
N ASN A 5 5.16 0.91 18.37
CA ASN A 5 6.38 1.32 19.05
C ASN A 5 6.35 0.81 20.51
N VAL A 6 7.49 0.33 21.03
CA VAL A 6 7.55 -0.40 22.31
C VAL A 6 7.52 0.56 23.51
N ASN A 7 6.34 1.10 23.80
CA ASN A 7 6.03 1.72 25.10
C ASN A 7 4.56 1.53 25.52
N ASN A 8 3.64 1.19 24.61
CA ASN A 8 2.30 0.63 24.91
C ASN A 8 1.70 -0.07 23.66
N ILE A 9 0.74 -0.99 23.86
CA ILE A 9 0.41 -2.13 22.96
C ILE A 9 -0.57 -1.78 21.79
N ASN A 10 -0.41 -2.38 20.58
CA ASN A 10 -1.42 -3.04 19.67
C ASN A 10 -1.14 -3.15 18.10
N SER A 11 -1.01 -4.40 17.59
CA SER A 11 -1.19 -5.05 16.23
C SER A 11 -0.61 -4.53 14.88
N SER A 12 -1.33 -4.49 13.69
CA SER A 12 -0.82 -4.56 12.23
C SER A 12 -1.63 -4.51 10.82
N LYS A 13 -2.96 -4.65 10.54
CA LYS A 13 -3.50 -4.96 9.12
C LYS A 13 -3.20 -4.01 7.91
N SER A 14 -2.58 -4.44 6.78
CA SER A 14 -2.57 -3.79 5.41
C SER A 14 -3.42 -4.50 4.33
N GLN A 15 -3.71 -3.82 3.20
CA GLN A 15 -4.43 -4.34 2.01
C GLN A 15 -4.03 -3.59 0.72
N SER A 16 -4.23 -4.17 -0.47
CA SER A 16 -3.94 -3.51 -1.77
C SER A 16 -4.98 -3.89 -2.83
N GLU A 17 -5.58 -2.88 -3.47
CA GLU A 17 -6.75 -3.04 -4.35
C GLU A 17 -6.63 -2.24 -5.66
N ASN A 18 -7.44 -2.60 -6.66
CA ASN A 18 -7.65 -1.77 -7.84
C ASN A 18 -8.81 -0.78 -7.64
N PHE A 19 -8.79 0.28 -8.46
CA PHE A 19 -9.92 1.16 -8.73
C PHE A 19 -10.01 1.41 -10.24
N GLU A 20 -11.13 1.03 -10.85
CA GLU A 20 -11.44 1.32 -12.24
C GLU A 20 -11.87 2.79 -12.38
N ILE A 21 -11.11 3.61 -13.12
CA ILE A 21 -11.58 4.96 -13.47
C ILE A 21 -12.63 4.81 -14.57
N LYS A 22 -13.85 5.27 -14.28
CA LYS A 22 -14.97 5.35 -15.24
C LYS A 22 -15.40 6.81 -15.39
N GLN A 23 -15.48 7.31 -16.62
CA GLN A 23 -16.04 8.63 -16.91
C GLN A 23 -17.56 8.52 -17.09
N GLN A 24 -18.29 9.58 -16.73
CA GLN A 24 -19.76 9.56 -16.66
C GLN A 24 -20.42 9.57 -18.05
N ASP A 25 -19.74 10.10 -19.06
CA ASP A 25 -20.22 10.24 -20.44
C ASP A 25 -19.44 9.29 -21.39
N GLU A 26 -19.15 8.06 -20.95
CA GLU A 26 -18.43 7.08 -21.77
C GLU A 26 -19.27 6.60 -22.96
N ILE A 27 -18.76 6.85 -24.18
CA ILE A 27 -19.21 6.20 -25.40
C ILE A 27 -18.97 4.69 -25.26
N GLN A 28 -19.85 3.85 -25.84
CA GLN A 28 -19.85 2.39 -25.69
C GLN A 28 -18.50 1.68 -26.00
N SER A 29 -17.58 2.35 -26.71
CA SER A 29 -16.20 1.89 -26.96
C SER A 29 -15.26 2.05 -25.75
N ALA A 30 -15.43 3.08 -24.92
CA ALA A 30 -14.60 3.33 -23.73
C ALA A 30 -14.83 2.26 -22.64
N HIS A 31 -16.01 1.66 -22.61
CA HIS A 31 -16.43 0.57 -21.72
C HIS A 31 -15.46 -0.64 -21.70
N TRP A 32 -14.65 -0.81 -22.74
CA TRP A 32 -13.67 -1.88 -22.91
C TRP A 32 -12.23 -1.49 -22.53
N SER A 33 -12.00 -0.25 -22.07
CA SER A 33 -10.67 0.31 -21.85
C SER A 33 -10.58 1.30 -20.67
N CYS A 34 -11.43 1.13 -19.65
CA CYS A 34 -11.36 1.90 -18.40
C CYS A 34 -9.95 1.78 -17.77
N LYS A 35 -9.21 2.88 -17.71
CA LYS A 35 -7.89 2.90 -17.04
C LYS A 35 -8.07 2.58 -15.57
N SER A 36 -7.43 1.52 -15.12
CA SER A 36 -7.42 1.14 -13.71
C SER A 36 -6.18 1.70 -13.02
N ILE A 37 -6.34 2.18 -11.80
CA ILE A 37 -5.25 2.58 -10.92
C ILE A 37 -5.19 1.64 -9.72
N SER A 38 -3.99 1.43 -9.19
CA SER A 38 -3.75 0.71 -7.94
C SER A 38 -3.90 1.66 -6.76
N ILE A 39 -4.52 1.17 -5.67
CA ILE A 39 -4.61 1.84 -4.38
C ILE A 39 -4.13 0.85 -3.29
N PHE A 40 -2.90 1.04 -2.83
CA PHE A 40 -2.39 0.37 -1.64
C PHE A 40 -2.90 1.10 -0.39
N THR A 41 -3.64 0.39 0.47
CA THR A 41 -4.24 0.96 1.68
C THR A 41 -3.50 0.50 2.92
N ALA A 42 -3.07 1.48 3.70
CA ALA A 42 -2.47 1.28 5.00
C ALA A 42 -3.08 2.24 6.03
N HIS A 43 -2.60 2.07 7.24
CA HIS A 43 -3.01 2.78 8.45
C HIS A 43 -1.86 2.53 9.45
N ALA A 44 -1.76 3.28 10.53
CA ALA A 44 -0.83 2.99 11.62
C ALA A 44 -1.47 3.46 12.94
N TRP A 45 -1.41 2.64 13.98
CA TRP A 45 -1.79 2.99 15.35
C TRP A 45 -0.52 2.93 16.19
N SER A 46 -0.21 3.98 16.96
CA SER A 46 0.94 4.02 17.87
C SER A 46 0.53 4.77 19.15
N GLY A 47 0.25 4.04 20.23
CA GLY A 47 -0.42 4.62 21.40
C GLY A 47 -1.76 5.26 21.02
N THR A 48 -1.91 6.55 21.30
CA THR A 48 -3.08 7.37 20.92
C THR A 48 -3.07 7.85 19.46
N ASP A 49 -1.92 7.80 18.78
CA ASP A 49 -1.78 8.35 17.43
C ASP A 49 -2.26 7.38 16.36
N HIS A 50 -3.01 7.89 15.38
CA HIS A 50 -3.60 7.10 14.29
C HIS A 50 -3.33 7.77 12.93
N TYR A 51 -2.80 7.03 11.96
CA TYR A 51 -2.37 7.56 10.66
C TYR A 51 -2.87 6.71 9.49
N SER A 52 -3.96 7.12 8.83
CA SER A 52 -4.46 6.47 7.60
C SER A 52 -3.59 6.77 6.38
N PHE A 53 -3.39 5.80 5.48
CA PHE A 53 -2.61 5.95 4.25
C PHE A 53 -3.35 5.38 3.03
N ALA A 54 -3.32 6.10 1.90
CA ALA A 54 -3.74 5.58 0.60
C ALA A 54 -2.70 5.96 -0.45
N LEU A 55 -1.88 4.98 -0.86
CA LEU A 55 -0.83 5.17 -1.85
C LEU A 55 -1.36 4.74 -3.22
N VAL A 56 -1.25 5.62 -4.21
CA VAL A 56 -1.96 5.48 -5.50
C VAL A 56 -0.94 5.39 -6.64
N SER A 57 -1.17 4.50 -7.61
CA SER A 57 -0.27 4.33 -8.76
C SER A 57 -1.02 3.99 -10.05
N ASP A 58 -0.51 4.46 -11.19
CA ASP A 58 -0.93 3.98 -12.52
C ASP A 58 -0.48 2.53 -12.78
N ASN A 59 0.41 1.97 -11.95
CA ASN A 59 0.85 0.59 -12.05
C ASN A 59 -0.06 -0.38 -11.27
N ILE A 60 -0.77 -1.25 -12.01
CA ILE A 60 -1.71 -2.26 -11.49
C ILE A 60 -1.11 -3.67 -11.32
N SER A 61 0.22 -3.85 -11.35
CA SER A 61 0.85 -5.17 -11.24
C SER A 61 0.66 -5.83 -9.86
N HIS A 62 0.55 -5.01 -8.81
CA HIS A 62 0.66 -5.40 -7.39
C HIS A 62 1.88 -6.29 -7.07
N ASP A 63 2.95 -6.20 -7.87
CA ASP A 63 4.11 -7.08 -7.73
C ASP A 63 4.98 -6.75 -6.49
N LYS A 64 5.90 -7.66 -6.18
CA LYS A 64 6.85 -7.57 -5.05
C LYS A 64 7.66 -6.27 -4.96
N TYR A 65 7.93 -5.59 -6.07
CA TYR A 65 8.65 -4.31 -6.11
C TYR A 65 7.70 -3.16 -5.80
N CYS A 66 6.52 -3.14 -6.41
CA CYS A 66 5.45 -2.18 -6.10
C CYS A 66 5.04 -2.26 -4.61
N ILE A 67 4.77 -3.47 -4.10
CA ILE A 67 4.44 -3.71 -2.69
C ILE A 67 5.61 -3.33 -1.77
N ASN A 68 6.86 -3.65 -2.10
CA ASN A 68 8.02 -3.17 -1.32
C ASN A 68 8.07 -1.64 -1.28
N LYS A 69 7.86 -0.96 -2.41
CA LYS A 69 7.93 0.50 -2.48
C LYS A 69 6.84 1.13 -1.60
N CYS A 70 5.62 0.61 -1.63
CA CYS A 70 4.53 1.04 -0.75
C CYS A 70 4.85 0.85 0.74
N ILE A 71 5.34 -0.33 1.16
CA ILE A 71 5.70 -0.59 2.57
C ILE A 71 6.88 0.32 3.00
N THR A 72 7.89 0.44 2.15
CA THR A 72 9.06 1.34 2.34
C THR A 72 8.63 2.80 2.48
N TYR A 73 7.61 3.24 1.75
CA TYR A 73 7.07 4.60 1.83
C TYR A 73 6.37 4.83 3.18
N VAL A 74 5.50 3.92 3.62
CA VAL A 74 4.83 3.98 4.93
C VAL A 74 5.86 4.03 6.06
N ILE A 75 6.87 3.14 6.04
CA ILE A 75 7.99 3.15 6.98
C ILE A 75 8.66 4.53 7.06
N LYS A 76 9.09 5.08 5.91
CA LYS A 76 9.83 6.35 5.87
C LYS A 76 8.96 7.55 6.28
N LYS A 77 7.63 7.49 6.08
CA LYS A 77 6.68 8.48 6.63
C LYS A 77 6.52 8.33 8.14
N MET A 78 6.58 7.12 8.66
CA MET A 78 6.34 6.81 10.07
C MET A 78 7.56 7.07 10.95
N GLN A 79 8.79 6.74 10.52
CA GLN A 79 10.03 7.20 11.18
C GLN A 79 10.09 8.73 11.29
N LYS A 80 9.62 9.47 10.28
CA LYS A 80 9.54 10.94 10.30
C LYS A 80 8.46 11.50 11.23
N LYS A 81 7.50 10.69 11.66
CA LYS A 81 6.43 11.06 12.59
C LYS A 81 6.69 10.61 14.02
N LEU A 82 7.39 9.48 14.18
CA LEU A 82 7.77 8.85 15.42
C LEU A 82 9.30 8.69 15.43
N PRO A 83 10.08 9.71 15.86
CA PRO A 83 11.54 9.64 15.85
C PRO A 83 12.12 8.55 16.75
N SER A 84 11.35 8.08 17.74
CA SER A 84 11.69 7.03 18.69
C SER A 84 11.15 5.64 18.28
N LEU A 85 10.93 5.38 16.99
CA LEU A 85 10.34 4.13 16.50
C LEU A 85 11.33 2.94 16.52
N GLU A 86 11.17 2.05 17.50
CA GLU A 86 12.09 0.91 17.74
C GLU A 86 11.63 -0.43 17.13
N GLU A 87 10.34 -0.60 16.84
CA GLU A 87 9.76 -1.82 16.26
C GLU A 87 8.65 -1.50 15.23
N ILE A 88 8.35 -2.45 14.33
CA ILE A 88 7.08 -2.51 13.59
C ILE A 88 6.59 -3.96 13.50
N LEU A 89 5.43 -4.25 14.09
CA LEU A 89 4.80 -5.58 14.09
C LEU A 89 3.74 -5.69 12.98
N PHE A 90 4.14 -5.84 11.71
CA PHE A 90 3.25 -5.86 10.54
C PHE A 90 2.20 -6.97 10.58
N PHE A 91 0.95 -6.73 10.13
CA PHE A 91 -0.02 -7.80 9.82
C PHE A 91 -0.60 -7.58 8.42
N SER A 92 -0.93 -8.65 7.70
CA SER A 92 -1.67 -8.57 6.44
C SER A 92 -2.72 -9.67 6.32
N ASP A 93 -3.57 -9.59 5.32
CA ASP A 93 -4.30 -10.78 4.87
C ASP A 93 -3.32 -11.85 4.34
N GLY A 94 -3.85 -13.05 4.10
CA GLY A 94 -3.06 -14.19 3.61
C GLY A 94 -2.75 -14.16 2.11
N ALA A 95 -2.93 -13.05 1.40
CA ALA A 95 -2.86 -12.99 -0.06
C ALA A 95 -1.46 -13.39 -0.58
N ALA A 96 -1.38 -14.55 -1.23
CA ALA A 96 -0.11 -15.16 -1.66
C ALA A 96 0.61 -14.40 -2.80
N SER A 97 -0.13 -13.66 -3.63
CA SER A 97 0.42 -12.79 -4.67
C SER A 97 1.04 -11.51 -4.13
N GLN A 98 0.48 -10.94 -3.04
CA GLN A 98 0.86 -9.64 -2.51
C GLN A 98 1.79 -9.75 -1.28
N PHE A 99 1.34 -10.43 -0.21
CA PHE A 99 2.01 -10.41 1.08
C PHE A 99 2.58 -11.77 1.50
N LYS A 100 1.83 -12.87 1.32
CA LYS A 100 2.25 -14.22 1.73
C LYS A 100 3.20 -14.86 0.70
N GLN A 101 4.28 -14.16 0.37
CA GLN A 101 5.28 -14.53 -0.64
C GLN A 101 6.72 -14.52 -0.09
N ARG A 102 7.56 -15.44 -0.60
CA ARG A 102 8.97 -15.59 -0.21
C ARG A 102 9.81 -14.31 -0.33
N TYR A 103 9.47 -13.46 -1.30
CA TYR A 103 10.19 -12.23 -1.57
C TYR A 103 9.98 -11.18 -0.48
N LEU A 104 8.77 -11.10 0.11
CA LEU A 104 8.52 -10.26 1.27
C LEU A 104 9.35 -10.74 2.46
N ILE A 105 9.25 -12.03 2.80
CA ILE A 105 9.94 -12.63 3.96
C ILE A 105 11.47 -12.40 3.89
N ARG A 106 12.10 -12.66 2.73
CA ARG A 106 13.53 -12.38 2.53
C ARG A 106 13.86 -10.88 2.66
N ASN A 107 12.96 -10.01 2.23
CA ASN A 107 13.14 -8.56 2.27
C ASN A 107 12.94 -7.97 3.68
N LEU A 108 12.17 -8.60 4.58
CA LEU A 108 12.00 -8.12 5.96
C LEU A 108 13.33 -8.05 6.71
N ALA A 109 14.18 -9.07 6.61
CA ALA A 109 15.51 -9.05 7.22
C ALA A 109 16.39 -7.91 6.66
N ARG A 110 16.34 -7.66 5.34
CA ARG A 110 17.01 -6.51 4.70
C ARG A 110 16.46 -5.18 5.22
N MET A 111 15.14 -5.07 5.37
CA MET A 111 14.47 -3.85 5.81
C MET A 111 14.76 -3.52 7.28
N SER A 112 14.71 -4.52 8.18
CA SER A 112 15.08 -4.35 9.60
C SER A 112 16.50 -3.81 9.73
N ASN A 113 17.47 -4.41 9.04
CA ASN A 113 18.85 -3.93 8.99
C ASN A 113 18.97 -2.52 8.39
N ASN A 114 18.28 -2.23 7.28
CA ASN A 114 18.36 -0.95 6.57
C ASN A 114 17.71 0.22 7.32
N PHE A 115 16.76 -0.04 8.20
CA PHE A 115 16.02 0.99 8.95
C PHE A 115 16.37 1.04 10.45
N ASN A 116 17.15 0.08 10.95
CA ASN A 116 17.59 -0.05 12.34
C ASN A 116 16.43 -0.06 13.35
N PHE A 117 15.42 -0.88 13.07
CA PHE A 117 14.34 -1.24 14.00
C PHE A 117 13.99 -2.73 13.88
N LEU A 118 13.29 -3.28 14.88
CA LEU A 118 12.76 -4.64 14.83
C LEU A 118 11.60 -4.75 13.84
N LEU A 119 11.51 -5.86 13.10
CA LEU A 119 10.39 -6.17 12.21
C LEU A 119 9.84 -7.57 12.45
N SER A 120 8.55 -7.67 12.75
CA SER A 120 7.79 -8.92 12.64
C SER A 120 6.72 -8.80 11.54
N TRP A 121 6.25 -9.94 11.02
CA TRP A 121 5.10 -9.98 10.11
C TRP A 121 4.17 -11.14 10.46
N HIS A 122 2.90 -10.82 10.65
CA HIS A 122 1.82 -11.73 11.01
C HIS A 122 0.79 -11.79 9.88
N PHE A 123 -0.01 -12.85 9.84
CA PHE A 123 -1.06 -13.03 8.84
C PHE A 123 -2.39 -13.30 9.54
N PHE A 124 -3.47 -12.62 9.12
CA PHE A 124 -4.80 -12.95 9.59
C PHE A 124 -5.26 -14.32 9.06
N ALA A 125 -6.18 -14.95 9.78
CA ALA A 125 -6.86 -16.15 9.31
C ALA A 125 -7.57 -15.88 7.98
N THR A 126 -7.48 -16.84 7.06
CA THR A 126 -8.11 -16.75 5.74
C THR A 126 -9.61 -16.48 5.88
N SER A 127 -10.16 -15.64 5.01
CA SER A 127 -11.59 -15.29 4.94
C SER A 127 -12.17 -14.47 6.11
N HIS A 128 -11.38 -14.00 7.08
CA HIS A 128 -11.88 -13.18 8.18
C HIS A 128 -11.72 -11.66 7.99
N ALA A 129 -12.87 -10.98 8.03
CA ALA A 129 -13.09 -9.54 8.24
C ALA A 129 -12.51 -8.52 7.22
N LYS A 130 -13.46 -7.77 6.59
CA LYS A 130 -13.20 -6.39 6.19
C LYS A 130 -12.77 -5.58 7.41
N GLY A 131 -11.76 -4.73 7.27
CA GLY A 131 -11.19 -3.92 8.35
C GLY A 131 -11.01 -2.45 7.97
N VAL A 132 -10.25 -1.73 8.78
CA VAL A 132 -10.07 -0.27 8.63
C VAL A 132 -9.43 0.13 7.29
N VAL A 133 -8.57 -0.71 6.71
CA VAL A 133 -7.95 -0.45 5.40
C VAL A 133 -8.93 -0.51 4.23
N ASP A 134 -9.91 -1.41 4.27
CA ASP A 134 -11.04 -1.46 3.32
C ASP A 134 -11.82 -0.14 3.38
N GLY A 135 -12.16 0.32 4.60
CA GLY A 135 -12.88 1.58 4.83
C GLY A 135 -12.10 2.84 4.43
N ILE A 136 -10.77 2.81 4.47
CA ILE A 136 -9.90 3.87 3.93
C ILE A 136 -9.98 3.88 2.40
N GLY A 137 -9.86 2.71 1.76
CA GLY A 137 -10.01 2.56 0.31
C GLY A 137 -11.36 3.08 -0.17
N ASP A 138 -12.46 2.53 0.37
CA ASP A 138 -13.83 2.94 0.05
C ASP A 138 -14.07 4.44 0.28
N THR A 139 -13.51 5.02 1.33
CA THR A 139 -13.66 6.46 1.62
C THR A 139 -12.94 7.32 0.58
N VAL A 140 -11.70 7.01 0.21
CA VAL A 140 -10.97 7.76 -0.81
C VAL A 140 -11.61 7.59 -2.19
N LYS A 141 -11.95 6.34 -2.57
CA LYS A 141 -12.70 6.01 -3.80
C LYS A 141 -13.99 6.83 -3.89
N ARG A 142 -14.80 6.87 -2.82
CA ARG A 142 -16.06 7.63 -2.75
C ARG A 142 -15.85 9.14 -2.91
N LEU A 143 -14.83 9.72 -2.26
CA LEU A 143 -14.55 11.16 -2.33
C LEU A 143 -14.18 11.62 -3.75
N VAL A 144 -13.37 10.84 -4.47
CA VAL A 144 -13.01 11.13 -5.88
C VAL A 144 -14.21 10.90 -6.80
N TRP A 145 -14.92 9.78 -6.64
CA TRP A 145 -16.10 9.43 -7.43
C TRP A 145 -17.18 10.52 -7.40
N GLN A 146 -17.40 11.16 -6.24
CA GLN A 146 -18.33 12.28 -6.10
C GLN A 146 -17.93 13.54 -6.90
N GLN A 147 -16.63 13.76 -7.18
CA GLN A 147 -16.21 14.90 -8.02
C GLN A 147 -16.33 14.60 -9.51
N ILE A 148 -16.12 13.34 -9.90
CA ILE A 148 -16.34 12.85 -11.27
C ILE A 148 -17.83 12.92 -11.61
N LEU A 149 -18.71 12.36 -10.76
CA LEU A 149 -20.17 12.35 -10.96
C LEU A 149 -20.83 13.73 -10.94
N THR A 150 -20.19 14.73 -10.34
CA THR A 150 -20.67 16.12 -10.36
C THR A 150 -20.06 16.94 -11.51
N LYS A 151 -19.31 16.29 -12.41
CA LYS A 151 -18.59 16.86 -13.56
C LYS A 151 -17.64 18.03 -13.19
N LYS A 152 -17.20 18.09 -11.93
CA LYS A 152 -16.35 19.17 -11.41
C LYS A 152 -14.88 18.98 -11.74
N GLN A 153 -14.41 17.73 -11.77
CA GLN A 153 -13.02 17.37 -12.00
C GLN A 153 -12.95 16.07 -12.80
N LYS A 154 -12.12 16.03 -13.83
CA LYS A 154 -11.73 14.78 -14.52
C LYS A 154 -10.66 14.07 -13.72
N CYS A 155 -10.62 12.75 -13.86
CA CYS A 155 -9.58 11.87 -13.33
C CYS A 155 -9.19 10.91 -14.47
N GLU A 156 -7.91 10.86 -14.83
CA GLU A 156 -7.41 10.00 -15.92
C GLU A 156 -6.09 9.28 -15.57
N LYS A 157 -5.44 9.69 -14.47
CA LYS A 157 -4.20 9.13 -13.88
C LYS A 157 -4.22 9.15 -12.35
N ALA A 158 -3.29 8.44 -11.72
CA ALA A 158 -3.04 8.44 -10.28
C ALA A 158 -2.81 9.85 -9.70
N VAL A 159 -2.00 10.69 -10.35
CA VAL A 159 -1.78 12.09 -9.95
C VAL A 159 -3.08 12.89 -9.83
N ASP A 160 -4.05 12.69 -10.74
CA ASP A 160 -5.35 13.38 -10.69
C ASP A 160 -6.15 12.92 -9.47
N PHE A 161 -6.22 11.59 -9.28
CA PHE A 161 -6.91 10.96 -8.16
C PHE A 161 -6.36 11.44 -6.81
N VAL A 162 -5.02 11.51 -6.69
CA VAL A 162 -4.32 12.03 -5.50
C VAL A 162 -4.64 13.51 -5.26
N ASN A 163 -4.62 14.34 -6.31
CA ASN A 163 -4.92 15.78 -6.19
C ASN A 163 -6.39 16.02 -5.80
N ILE A 164 -7.34 15.31 -6.43
CA ILE A 164 -8.76 15.37 -6.10
C ILE A 164 -8.95 14.96 -4.64
N ALA A 165 -8.39 13.83 -4.22
CA ALA A 165 -8.60 13.31 -2.86
C ALA A 165 -7.94 14.19 -1.77
N LYS A 166 -6.72 14.70 -2.00
CA LYS A 166 -6.06 15.68 -1.12
C LYS A 166 -6.89 16.96 -0.93
N SER A 167 -7.68 17.36 -1.94
CA SER A 167 -8.59 18.51 -1.80
C SER A 167 -9.78 18.25 -0.85
N LYS A 168 -10.10 16.98 -0.55
CA LYS A 168 -11.28 16.58 0.25
C LYS A 168 -10.96 16.03 1.63
N THR A 169 -9.76 15.50 1.86
CA THR A 169 -9.35 15.01 3.19
C THR A 169 -7.91 15.36 3.51
N LYS A 170 -7.69 15.78 4.76
CA LYS A 170 -6.37 15.96 5.39
C LYS A 170 -6.08 14.88 6.45
N VAL A 171 -7.05 13.99 6.70
CA VAL A 171 -6.97 12.92 7.72
C VAL A 171 -6.29 11.67 7.18
N ILE A 172 -6.39 11.44 5.87
CA ILE A 172 -5.72 10.34 5.16
C ILE A 172 -4.47 10.90 4.49
N ILE A 173 -3.33 10.26 4.71
CA ILE A 173 -2.07 10.53 4.02
C ILE A 173 -2.16 9.86 2.65
N ILE A 174 -2.64 10.64 1.67
CA ILE A 174 -2.76 10.21 0.28
C ILE A 174 -1.53 10.69 -0.47
N ASP A 175 -0.85 9.83 -1.21
CA ASP A 175 0.32 10.20 -2.03
C ASP A 175 0.47 9.26 -3.23
N GLU A 176 1.16 9.73 -4.27
CA GLU A 176 1.42 8.96 -5.49
C GLU A 176 2.69 8.10 -5.35
N ILE A 177 2.67 6.93 -5.97
CA ILE A 177 3.83 6.06 -6.20
C ILE A 177 4.01 5.93 -7.71
N THR A 178 4.96 6.66 -8.27
CA THR A 178 5.19 6.73 -9.72
C THR A 178 5.83 5.44 -10.26
N GLN A 179 5.77 5.23 -11.58
CA GLN A 179 6.48 4.11 -12.21
C GLN A 179 8.00 4.19 -11.94
N GLU A 180 8.59 5.37 -12.05
CA GLU A 180 10.02 5.60 -11.73
C GLU A 180 10.37 5.21 -10.29
N ASP A 181 9.44 5.40 -9.35
CA ASP A 181 9.58 5.00 -7.96
C ASP A 181 9.56 3.46 -7.79
N ILE A 182 8.83 2.74 -8.64
CA ILE A 182 8.79 1.27 -8.71
C ILE A 182 10.03 0.73 -9.44
N ASP A 183 10.50 1.40 -10.50
CA ASP A 183 11.70 1.02 -11.27
C ASP A 183 12.98 1.12 -10.43
N LYS A 184 13.09 2.16 -9.59
CA LYS A 184 14.14 2.27 -8.57
C LYS A 184 14.09 1.11 -7.59
N SER A 185 12.90 0.80 -7.07
CA SER A 185 12.70 -0.37 -6.18
C SER A 185 12.93 -1.71 -6.87
N THR A 186 12.78 -1.78 -8.19
CA THR A 186 13.05 -2.97 -9.00
C THR A 186 14.56 -3.15 -9.14
N SER A 187 15.28 -2.10 -9.51
CA SER A 187 16.75 -2.09 -9.60
C SER A 187 17.43 -2.46 -8.28
N GLU A 188 16.97 -1.90 -7.15
CA GLU A 188 17.45 -2.23 -5.80
C GLU A 188 17.28 -3.72 -5.44
N LEU A 189 16.15 -4.32 -5.84
CA LEU A 189 15.75 -5.67 -5.38
C LEU A 189 16.07 -6.77 -6.38
N HIS A 190 16.28 -6.47 -7.66
CA HIS A 190 16.49 -7.50 -8.68
C HIS A 190 17.74 -8.35 -8.39
N SER A 191 18.86 -7.71 -8.04
CA SER A 191 20.11 -8.37 -7.64
C SER A 191 19.98 -9.11 -6.30
N PHE A 192 19.26 -8.54 -5.34
CA PHE A 192 19.00 -9.18 -4.05
C PHE A 192 18.11 -10.43 -4.19
N PHE A 193 17.19 -10.44 -5.15
CA PHE A 193 16.29 -11.57 -5.42
C PHE A 193 16.83 -12.58 -6.44
N SER A 194 17.68 -12.18 -7.40
CA SER A 194 18.36 -13.12 -8.33
C SER A 194 19.26 -14.10 -7.56
N ASN A 195 19.88 -13.62 -6.49
CA ASN A 195 20.75 -14.41 -5.61
C ASN A 195 19.94 -15.29 -4.64
N THR A 196 18.87 -15.94 -5.13
CA THR A 196 17.99 -16.84 -4.38
C THR A 196 17.98 -18.24 -5.02
N ALA A 197 18.91 -19.10 -4.60
CA ALA A 197 18.83 -20.52 -4.91
C ALA A 197 17.49 -21.09 -4.39
N SER A 198 16.66 -21.61 -5.30
CA SER A 198 15.40 -22.25 -4.92
C SER A 198 15.69 -23.71 -4.59
N VAL A 199 15.94 -24.01 -3.31
CA VAL A 199 16.15 -25.37 -2.84
C VAL A 199 14.88 -26.19 -3.10
N LYS A 200 14.93 -27.04 -4.14
CA LYS A 200 13.92 -28.08 -4.34
C LYS A 200 14.12 -29.12 -3.25
N VAL A 201 13.33 -29.04 -2.19
CA VAL A 201 13.13 -30.18 -1.30
C VAL A 201 12.62 -31.34 -2.18
N LYS A 202 13.36 -32.45 -2.21
CA LYS A 202 12.85 -33.70 -2.75
C LYS A 202 11.96 -34.30 -1.67
N ASN A 203 10.67 -34.38 -1.97
CA ASN A 203 9.75 -35.30 -1.30
C ASN A 203 10.02 -36.73 -1.82
#